data_AF-A0A1I7T6F6-F1
#
_entry.id   AF-A0A1I7T6F6-F1
#
_cell.length_a   1.000
_cell.length_b   1.000
_cell.length_c   1.000
_cell.angle_alpha   90.00
_cell.angle_beta   90.00
_cell.angle_gamma   90.00
#
_symmetry.space_group_name_H-M   'P 1'
#
loop_
_entity.id
_entity.type
_entity.pdbx_description
1 polymer ?
#
loop_
_entity_poly.entity_id
_entity_poly.type
_entity_poly.pdbx_seq_one_letter_code
_entity_poly.pdbx_strand_id
1 'polypeptide(L)'
;MKFLVFLLSLLALVTSFPTTVSPCPTGFSLLNDQICVKLIDTPRLYQDALTSCKSYPGGNLISIHNAIDNRALVNLANQLGTFTPIWVGLTCASLDPTSCSWEDGTGTSQVYNNFWSGNPQVSNGLNVYMLPSKSSSGKWVSADGATDVLSYFCEVPKTPTPGDCPNELNGQCYSFNENLLFEEDARSYCQEQCGDLVSIHSQQENDHVFSLFSSGFNQIWIGAMTDGSNGKYWSDGSYYDYSNYGDFTTGAGKCSTMQSTRGLFGDGQWNRNGCFEKNPFVCKWLKNFRLCSSSFNPNLCYGTHSFNGTGTMISPNYPNSYFGMATPCTYIFTAPIGHQAQIQFPQLNLDDGSSISLYSGADETIPIVQLTGSSAPSKQFISKTNVLKMVFQNGQSHFDPSTAWVASYGSSV
;
A
#
# COMPACT_ATOMS: atom_id res chain seq x y z
N MET A 1 39.49 -54.41 32.30
CA MET A 1 38.84 -53.75 31.15
C MET A 1 37.87 -52.70 31.66
N LYS A 2 38.22 -51.40 31.55
CA LYS A 2 37.31 -50.27 31.78
C LYS A 2 36.81 -49.82 30.41
N PHE A 3 35.51 -49.85 30.15
CA PHE A 3 34.91 -49.27 28.94
C PHE A 3 34.37 -47.87 29.27
N LEU A 4 34.88 -46.87 28.55
CA LEU A 4 34.36 -45.50 28.50
C LEU A 4 33.11 -45.50 27.62
N VAL A 5 32.02 -44.88 28.09
CA VAL A 5 30.85 -44.53 27.28
C VAL A 5 30.94 -43.03 26.97
N PHE A 6 31.08 -42.67 25.70
CA PHE A 6 30.97 -41.29 25.23
C PHE A 6 29.50 -41.03 24.83
N LEU A 7 28.85 -40.10 25.52
CA LEU A 7 27.59 -39.50 25.07
C LEU A 7 27.90 -38.42 24.03
N LEU A 8 27.46 -38.63 22.78
CA LEU A 8 27.42 -37.59 21.75
C LEU A 8 26.08 -36.85 21.85
N SER A 9 26.13 -35.59 22.28
CA SER A 9 24.99 -34.66 22.20
C SER A 9 24.82 -34.18 20.77
N LEU A 10 23.67 -34.52 20.16
CA LEU A 10 23.27 -34.01 18.85
C LEU A 10 22.74 -32.58 19.03
N LEU A 11 23.54 -31.56 18.69
CA LEU A 11 23.06 -30.19 18.55
C LEU A 11 22.25 -30.11 17.25
N ALA A 12 20.92 -30.03 17.34
CA ALA A 12 20.08 -29.68 16.21
C ALA A 12 20.23 -28.18 15.90
N LEU A 13 20.99 -27.86 14.85
CA LEU A 13 21.00 -26.53 14.25
C LEU A 13 19.62 -26.26 13.65
N VAL A 14 18.82 -25.45 14.32
CA VAL A 14 17.61 -24.86 13.75
C VAL A 14 18.05 -23.78 12.78
N THR A 15 18.18 -24.12 11.50
CA THR A 15 18.35 -23.13 10.44
C THR A 15 17.00 -22.43 10.24
N SER A 16 16.87 -21.20 10.73
CA SER A 16 15.75 -20.32 10.41
C SER A 16 15.78 -19.99 8.93
N PHE A 17 14.90 -20.59 8.14
CA PHE A 17 14.69 -20.18 6.76
C PHE A 17 14.03 -18.78 6.77
N PRO A 18 14.51 -17.81 5.99
CA PRO A 18 13.79 -16.57 5.81
C PRO A 18 12.44 -16.91 5.14
N THR A 19 11.35 -16.60 5.82
CA THR A 19 10.01 -16.69 5.26
C THR A 19 9.90 -15.71 4.09
N THR A 20 9.85 -16.21 2.87
CA THR A 20 9.57 -15.40 1.68
C THR A 20 8.17 -14.81 1.82
N VAL A 21 8.08 -13.51 2.07
CA VAL A 21 6.80 -12.78 2.09
C VAL A 21 6.23 -12.84 0.67
N SER A 22 5.03 -13.40 0.53
CA SER A 22 4.35 -13.50 -0.77
C SER A 22 4.09 -12.08 -1.32
N PRO A 23 4.37 -11.80 -2.60
CA PRO A 23 4.06 -10.53 -3.26
C PRO A 23 2.57 -10.37 -3.60
N CYS A 24 1.71 -11.26 -3.11
CA CYS A 24 0.28 -11.21 -3.30
C CYS A 24 -0.49 -11.20 -1.98
N PRO A 25 -1.65 -10.50 -1.92
CA PRO A 25 -2.55 -10.57 -0.78
C PRO A 25 -2.92 -12.02 -0.42
N THR A 26 -3.30 -12.25 0.83
CA THR A 26 -3.67 -13.58 1.33
C THR A 26 -4.73 -14.23 0.43
N GLY A 27 -4.43 -15.43 -0.08
CA GLY A 27 -5.32 -16.20 -0.95
C GLY A 27 -5.23 -15.86 -2.44
N PHE A 28 -4.33 -14.94 -2.85
CA PHE A 28 -3.98 -14.70 -4.24
C PHE A 28 -2.68 -15.41 -4.60
N SER A 29 -2.59 -15.85 -5.85
CA SER A 29 -1.41 -16.47 -6.44
C SER A 29 -0.75 -15.50 -7.42
N LEU A 30 0.58 -15.45 -7.41
CA LEU A 30 1.32 -14.64 -8.36
C LEU A 30 1.32 -15.31 -9.74
N LEU A 31 0.82 -14.60 -10.74
CA LEU A 31 0.83 -15.00 -12.13
C LEU A 31 1.98 -14.28 -12.85
N ASN A 32 2.90 -15.07 -13.43
CA ASN A 32 4.03 -14.60 -14.25
C ASN A 32 4.86 -13.46 -13.64
N ASP A 33 5.01 -13.43 -12.31
CA ASP A 33 5.71 -12.37 -11.61
C ASP A 33 5.20 -10.96 -11.96
N GLN A 34 3.93 -10.78 -12.29
CA GLN A 34 3.37 -9.47 -12.68
C GLN A 34 2.03 -9.16 -12.00
N ILE A 35 1.12 -10.12 -11.89
CA ILE A 35 -0.23 -9.87 -11.39
C ILE A 35 -0.65 -10.90 -10.35
N CYS A 36 -1.42 -10.48 -9.34
CA CYS A 36 -1.93 -11.37 -8.32
C CYS A 36 -3.34 -11.78 -8.68
N VAL A 37 -3.58 -13.08 -8.82
CA VAL A 37 -4.85 -13.62 -9.29
C VAL A 37 -5.44 -14.60 -8.29
N LYS A 38 -6.77 -14.65 -8.24
CA LYS A 38 -7.51 -15.60 -7.41
C LYS A 38 -8.68 -16.16 -8.20
N LEU A 39 -8.76 -17.48 -8.29
CA LEU A 39 -9.93 -18.15 -8.82
C LEU A 39 -11.02 -18.18 -7.75
N ILE A 40 -12.21 -17.69 -8.09
CA ILE A 40 -13.42 -17.90 -7.31
C ILE A 40 -14.25 -18.95 -8.05
N ASP A 41 -14.29 -20.15 -7.48
CA ASP A 41 -14.95 -21.31 -8.08
C ASP A 41 -16.48 -21.26 -7.93
N THR A 42 -16.99 -20.56 -6.92
CA THR A 42 -18.42 -20.31 -6.70
C THR A 42 -19.00 -19.49 -7.85
N PRO A 43 -19.85 -20.09 -8.71
CA PRO A 43 -20.32 -19.41 -9.91
C PRO A 43 -21.26 -18.24 -9.59
N ARG A 44 -21.15 -17.15 -10.35
CA ARG A 44 -21.97 -15.95 -10.20
C ARG A 44 -22.34 -15.34 -11.55
N LEU A 45 -23.38 -14.50 -11.55
CA LEU A 45 -23.68 -13.61 -12.66
C LEU A 45 -22.51 -12.65 -12.89
N TYR A 46 -22.36 -12.13 -14.10
CA TYR A 46 -21.20 -11.32 -14.46
C TYR A 46 -21.05 -10.09 -13.55
N GLN A 47 -22.14 -9.36 -13.30
CA GLN A 47 -22.11 -8.16 -12.47
C GLN A 47 -21.80 -8.49 -10.99
N ASP A 48 -22.26 -9.63 -10.49
CA ASP A 48 -21.96 -10.08 -9.13
C ASP A 48 -20.51 -10.54 -8.98
N ALA A 49 -19.95 -11.16 -10.02
CA ALA A 49 -18.54 -11.52 -10.10
C ALA A 49 -17.65 -10.26 -10.11
N LEU A 50 -17.99 -9.28 -10.95
CA LEU A 50 -17.31 -7.97 -11.01
C LEU A 50 -17.33 -7.26 -9.65
N THR A 51 -18.50 -7.21 -9.01
CA THR A 51 -18.66 -6.60 -7.68
C THR A 51 -17.85 -7.37 -6.62
N SER A 52 -17.81 -8.69 -6.71
CA SER A 52 -17.00 -9.52 -5.81
C SER A 52 -15.50 -9.34 -6.01
N CYS A 53 -15.02 -9.02 -7.21
CA CYS A 53 -13.61 -8.70 -7.41
C CYS A 53 -13.27 -7.29 -6.94
N LYS A 54 -14.19 -6.33 -7.16
CA LYS A 54 -14.06 -4.94 -6.69
C LYS A 54 -14.12 -4.78 -5.17
N SER A 55 -14.52 -5.82 -4.43
CA SER A 55 -14.40 -5.82 -2.96
C SER A 55 -12.97 -6.02 -2.45
N TYR A 56 -12.04 -6.45 -3.33
CA TYR A 56 -10.62 -6.46 -2.99
C TYR A 56 -10.01 -5.09 -3.36
N PRO A 57 -9.10 -4.54 -2.53
CA PRO A 57 -8.45 -3.26 -2.82
C PRO A 57 -7.74 -3.25 -4.18
N GLY A 58 -8.16 -2.33 -5.06
CA GLY A 58 -7.67 -2.25 -6.44
C GLY A 58 -8.03 -3.44 -7.33
N GLY A 59 -8.95 -4.31 -6.89
CA GLY A 59 -9.29 -5.54 -7.57
C GLY A 59 -10.31 -5.36 -8.69
N ASN A 60 -10.21 -6.23 -9.70
CA ASN A 60 -11.15 -6.30 -10.81
C ASN A 60 -11.29 -7.74 -11.33
N LEU A 61 -12.22 -7.98 -12.25
CA LEU A 61 -12.17 -9.19 -13.06
C LEU A 61 -10.91 -9.17 -13.91
N ILE A 62 -10.29 -10.35 -14.07
CA ILE A 62 -9.01 -10.49 -14.78
C ILE A 62 -9.03 -9.84 -16.18
N SER A 63 -7.99 -9.06 -16.48
CA SER A 63 -7.66 -8.62 -17.84
C SER A 63 -6.53 -9.48 -18.42
N ILE A 64 -6.53 -9.65 -19.75
CA ILE A 64 -5.60 -10.55 -20.43
C ILE A 64 -5.00 -9.85 -21.65
N HIS A 65 -3.72 -9.46 -21.54
CA HIS A 65 -3.06 -8.63 -22.56
C HIS A 65 -2.09 -9.38 -23.47
N ASN A 66 -1.83 -10.66 -23.20
CA ASN A 66 -0.93 -11.45 -24.03
C ASN A 66 -1.21 -12.97 -23.90
N ALA A 67 -0.60 -13.74 -24.80
CA ALA A 67 -0.73 -15.19 -24.85
C ALA A 67 -0.08 -15.92 -23.65
N ILE A 68 0.87 -15.28 -22.96
CA ILE A 68 1.57 -15.87 -21.81
C ILE A 68 0.62 -15.88 -20.60
N ASP A 69 -0.03 -14.76 -20.30
CA ASP A 69 -1.02 -14.64 -19.22
C ASP A 69 -2.24 -15.51 -19.48
N ASN A 70 -2.75 -15.49 -20.72
CA ASN A 70 -3.88 -16.34 -21.10
C ASN A 70 -3.59 -17.83 -20.84
N ARG A 71 -2.41 -18.31 -21.22
CA ARG A 71 -2.00 -19.70 -20.97
C ARG A 71 -1.77 -19.98 -19.49
N ALA A 72 -1.20 -19.02 -18.75
CA ALA A 72 -0.95 -19.17 -17.33
C ALA A 72 -2.26 -19.28 -16.53
N LEU A 73 -3.29 -18.50 -16.87
CA LEU A 73 -4.63 -18.58 -16.27
C LEU A 73 -5.30 -19.92 -16.53
N VAL A 74 -5.22 -20.43 -17.77
CA VAL A 74 -5.70 -21.77 -18.13
C VAL A 74 -5.00 -22.85 -17.29
N ASN A 75 -3.68 -22.76 -17.15
CA ASN A 75 -2.91 -23.72 -16.35
C ASN A 75 -3.31 -23.65 -14.87
N LEU A 76 -3.49 -22.44 -14.33
CA LEU A 76 -3.92 -22.23 -12.95
C LEU A 76 -5.33 -22.81 -12.71
N ALA A 77 -6.28 -22.56 -13.62
CA ALA A 77 -7.62 -23.15 -13.53
C ALA A 77 -7.58 -24.68 -13.50
N ASN A 78 -6.81 -25.28 -14.42
CA ASN A 78 -6.64 -26.74 -14.48
C ASN A 78 -5.94 -27.31 -13.23
N GLN A 79 -4.93 -26.62 -12.70
CA GLN A 79 -4.24 -27.00 -11.46
C GLN A 79 -5.18 -26.98 -10.25
N LEU A 80 -6.10 -26.02 -10.21
CA LEU A 80 -7.13 -25.88 -9.17
C LEU A 80 -8.35 -26.79 -9.40
N GLY A 81 -8.37 -27.58 -10.47
CA GLY A 81 -9.44 -28.53 -10.78
C GLY A 81 -10.69 -27.91 -11.43
N THR A 82 -10.59 -26.68 -11.94
CA THR A 82 -11.70 -25.98 -12.59
C THR A 82 -11.63 -26.12 -14.11
N PHE A 83 -12.55 -26.91 -14.66
CA PHE A 83 -12.64 -27.21 -16.09
C PHE A 83 -13.85 -26.56 -16.78
N THR A 84 -14.67 -25.83 -16.01
CA THR A 84 -15.87 -25.10 -16.46
C THR A 84 -15.52 -23.72 -16.99
N PRO A 85 -16.41 -23.06 -17.76
CA PRO A 85 -16.17 -21.71 -18.25
C PRO A 85 -15.95 -20.69 -17.13
N ILE A 86 -15.10 -19.69 -17.38
CA ILE A 86 -14.65 -18.72 -16.38
C ILE A 86 -14.85 -17.29 -16.92
N TRP A 87 -15.55 -16.42 -16.19
CA TRP A 87 -15.66 -15.01 -16.57
C TRP A 87 -14.29 -14.34 -16.63
N VAL A 88 -14.12 -13.48 -17.64
CA VAL A 88 -13.01 -12.52 -17.76
C VAL A 88 -13.60 -11.12 -17.80
N GLY A 89 -12.82 -10.10 -17.42
CA GLY A 89 -13.30 -8.71 -17.32
C GLY A 89 -13.43 -8.02 -18.67
N LEU A 90 -14.07 -8.64 -19.67
CA LEU A 90 -14.18 -8.11 -21.03
C LEU A 90 -15.64 -8.05 -21.48
N THR A 91 -16.05 -6.88 -21.98
CA THR A 91 -17.38 -6.64 -22.53
C THR A 91 -17.28 -6.09 -23.96
N CYS A 92 -18.08 -6.63 -24.89
CA CYS A 92 -18.06 -6.31 -26.31
C CYS A 92 -19.27 -5.48 -26.74
N ALA A 93 -19.04 -4.44 -27.55
CA ALA A 93 -20.12 -3.61 -28.09
C ALA A 93 -20.62 -4.09 -29.47
N SER A 94 -19.82 -4.85 -30.21
CA SER A 94 -20.16 -5.35 -31.54
C SER A 94 -19.52 -6.72 -31.84
N LEU A 95 -19.74 -7.24 -33.05
CA LEU A 95 -19.10 -8.46 -33.55
C LEU A 95 -17.59 -8.30 -33.83
N ASP A 96 -17.07 -7.07 -33.82
CA ASP A 96 -15.64 -6.80 -33.95
C ASP A 96 -14.93 -6.96 -32.60
N PRO A 97 -13.93 -7.86 -32.46
CA PRO A 97 -13.12 -7.99 -31.25
C PRO A 97 -12.53 -6.66 -30.74
N THR A 98 -12.18 -5.74 -31.63
CA THR A 98 -11.59 -4.44 -31.25
C THR A 98 -12.56 -3.54 -30.49
N SER A 99 -13.87 -3.82 -30.59
CA SER A 99 -14.93 -3.13 -29.84
C SER A 99 -15.09 -3.63 -28.39
N CYS A 100 -14.30 -4.61 -27.97
CA CYS A 100 -14.35 -5.17 -26.63
C CYS A 100 -13.37 -4.45 -25.69
N SER A 101 -13.89 -3.95 -24.56
CA SER A 101 -13.15 -3.16 -23.58
C SER A 101 -13.03 -3.88 -22.24
N TRP A 102 -11.88 -3.74 -21.58
CA TRP A 102 -11.62 -4.33 -20.27
C TRP A 102 -12.26 -3.52 -19.14
N GLU A 103 -12.83 -4.20 -18.14
CA GLU A 103 -13.54 -3.59 -16.99
C GLU A 103 -12.61 -2.85 -16.01
N ASP A 104 -11.30 -3.08 -16.10
CA ASP A 104 -10.24 -2.44 -15.33
C ASP A 104 -9.73 -1.13 -15.97
N GLY A 105 -10.20 -0.80 -17.18
CA GLY A 105 -9.81 0.41 -17.89
C GLY A 105 -8.48 0.32 -18.64
N THR A 106 -7.86 -0.86 -18.73
CA THR A 106 -6.58 -1.09 -19.44
C THR A 106 -6.68 -1.06 -20.97
N GLY A 107 -7.82 -0.63 -21.51
CA GLY A 107 -8.06 -0.43 -22.93
C GLY A 107 -8.92 -1.52 -23.56
N THR A 108 -8.60 -1.90 -24.80
CA THR A 108 -9.41 -2.82 -25.61
C THR A 108 -8.68 -4.11 -25.95
N SER A 109 -9.41 -5.11 -26.47
CA SER A 109 -8.83 -6.39 -26.93
C SER A 109 -8.11 -6.30 -28.29
N GLN A 110 -7.86 -5.08 -28.79
CA GLN A 110 -7.15 -4.85 -30.05
C GLN A 110 -5.70 -5.37 -30.02
N VAL A 111 -5.00 -5.21 -28.89
CA VAL A 111 -3.60 -5.63 -28.75
C VAL A 111 -3.48 -7.15 -28.68
N TYR A 112 -4.39 -7.79 -27.95
CA TYR A 112 -4.46 -9.23 -27.83
C TYR A 112 -5.90 -9.66 -27.62
N ASN A 113 -6.32 -10.65 -28.41
CA ASN A 113 -7.54 -11.39 -28.16
C ASN A 113 -7.36 -12.86 -28.51
N ASN A 114 -8.13 -13.73 -27.85
CA ASN A 114 -8.13 -15.16 -28.13
C ASN A 114 -9.54 -15.71 -28.32
N PHE A 115 -10.39 -14.96 -29.03
CA PHE A 115 -11.75 -15.41 -29.35
C PHE A 115 -11.75 -16.75 -30.10
N TRP A 116 -12.75 -17.58 -29.78
CA TRP A 116 -13.09 -18.74 -30.60
C TRP A 116 -13.65 -18.29 -31.94
N SER A 117 -13.44 -19.09 -32.98
CA SER A 117 -13.93 -18.79 -34.32
C SER A 117 -15.42 -18.43 -34.29
N GLY A 118 -15.77 -17.28 -34.86
CA GLY A 118 -17.12 -16.74 -34.85
C GLY A 118 -17.50 -15.95 -33.60
N ASN A 119 -16.58 -15.60 -32.69
CA ASN A 119 -16.84 -14.68 -31.58
C ASN A 119 -16.03 -13.37 -31.74
N PRO A 120 -16.47 -12.24 -31.14
CA PRO A 120 -17.63 -12.08 -30.26
C PRO A 120 -18.99 -12.21 -30.96
N GLN A 121 -20.00 -12.67 -30.22
CA GLN A 121 -21.39 -12.80 -30.65
C GLN A 121 -22.30 -12.02 -29.70
N VAL A 122 -22.41 -10.71 -29.93
CA VAL A 122 -23.18 -9.81 -29.05
C VAL A 122 -24.68 -10.12 -28.99
N SER A 123 -25.21 -10.92 -29.92
CA SER A 123 -26.59 -11.45 -29.84
C SER A 123 -26.77 -12.47 -28.72
N ASN A 124 -25.69 -13.14 -28.29
CA ASN A 124 -25.71 -14.09 -27.18
C ASN A 124 -25.43 -13.41 -25.84
N GLY A 125 -25.18 -12.10 -25.83
CA GLY A 125 -24.78 -11.32 -24.68
C GLY A 125 -23.43 -10.62 -24.89
N LEU A 126 -23.21 -9.56 -24.11
CA LEU A 126 -22.08 -8.65 -24.30
C LEU A 126 -20.83 -9.11 -23.53
N ASN A 127 -20.98 -9.96 -22.52
CA ASN A 127 -19.91 -10.36 -21.61
C ASN A 127 -19.13 -11.55 -22.17
N VAL A 128 -17.89 -11.73 -21.72
CA VAL A 128 -16.98 -12.73 -22.27
C VAL A 128 -16.47 -13.67 -21.19
N TYR A 129 -16.40 -14.96 -21.53
CA TYR A 129 -15.77 -15.99 -20.69
C TYR A 129 -14.66 -16.72 -21.44
N MET A 130 -13.73 -17.31 -20.68
CA MET A 130 -12.66 -18.19 -21.16
C MET A 130 -13.00 -19.66 -20.89
N LEU A 131 -12.69 -20.53 -21.86
CA LEU A 131 -12.79 -21.98 -21.75
C LEU A 131 -11.44 -22.57 -21.30
N PRO A 132 -11.30 -23.20 -20.11
CA PRO A 132 -10.00 -23.67 -19.63
C PRO A 132 -9.59 -25.07 -20.12
N SER A 133 -10.45 -25.77 -20.88
CA SER A 133 -10.25 -27.19 -21.19
C SER A 133 -10.58 -27.59 -22.64
N LYS A 134 -10.18 -28.82 -23.00
CA LYS A 134 -10.42 -29.48 -24.30
C LYS A 134 -9.80 -28.74 -25.50
N SER A 135 -10.30 -29.01 -26.70
CA SER A 135 -9.86 -28.36 -27.95
C SER A 135 -10.08 -26.83 -27.96
N SER A 136 -10.86 -26.31 -27.01
CA SER A 136 -11.16 -24.89 -26.82
C SER A 136 -10.34 -24.21 -25.71
N SER A 137 -9.31 -24.88 -25.20
CA SER A 137 -8.52 -24.38 -24.08
C SER A 137 -7.94 -22.98 -24.36
N GLY A 138 -8.21 -22.06 -23.43
CA GLY A 138 -7.83 -20.65 -23.46
C GLY A 138 -8.66 -19.74 -24.36
N LYS A 139 -9.68 -20.26 -25.05
CA LYS A 139 -10.45 -19.51 -26.05
C LYS A 139 -11.62 -18.77 -25.43
N TRP A 140 -11.96 -17.62 -26.02
CA TRP A 140 -12.97 -16.70 -25.48
C TRP A 140 -14.28 -16.74 -26.28
N VAL A 141 -15.41 -16.65 -25.57
CA VAL A 141 -16.76 -16.75 -26.14
C VAL A 141 -17.68 -15.74 -25.47
N SER A 142 -18.63 -15.17 -26.22
CA SER A 142 -19.65 -14.26 -25.70
C SER A 142 -20.76 -15.00 -24.96
N ALA A 143 -21.29 -14.39 -23.89
CA ALA A 143 -22.37 -14.90 -23.06
C ALA A 143 -23.22 -13.77 -22.47
N ASP A 144 -24.41 -14.15 -22.01
CA ASP A 144 -25.36 -13.24 -21.38
C ASP A 144 -25.08 -13.20 -19.87
N GLY A 145 -24.32 -12.19 -19.45
CA GLY A 145 -23.95 -12.01 -18.05
C GLY A 145 -25.13 -11.74 -17.10
N ALA A 146 -26.34 -11.52 -17.62
CA ALA A 146 -27.56 -11.39 -16.81
C ALA A 146 -28.22 -12.74 -16.48
N THR A 147 -27.86 -13.81 -17.20
CA THR A 147 -28.48 -15.14 -17.03
C THR A 147 -27.46 -16.24 -16.75
N ASP A 148 -26.27 -16.17 -17.35
CA ASP A 148 -25.21 -17.16 -17.16
C ASP A 148 -24.49 -16.98 -15.80
N VAL A 149 -24.28 -18.09 -15.09
CA VAL A 149 -23.56 -18.12 -13.81
C VAL A 149 -22.27 -18.93 -13.95
N LEU A 150 -21.12 -18.26 -13.87
CA LEU A 150 -19.81 -18.88 -14.10
C LEU A 150 -18.84 -18.59 -12.95
N SER A 151 -17.86 -19.46 -12.77
CA SER A 151 -16.68 -19.17 -11.94
C SER A 151 -15.90 -17.99 -12.55
N TYR A 152 -15.01 -17.34 -11.81
CA TYR A 152 -14.33 -16.14 -12.29
C TYR A 152 -12.95 -15.95 -11.66
N PHE A 153 -12.05 -15.30 -12.39
CA PHE A 153 -10.78 -14.85 -11.83
C PHE A 153 -10.89 -13.38 -11.42
N CYS A 154 -10.48 -13.09 -10.20
CA CYS A 154 -10.15 -11.74 -9.79
C CYS A 154 -8.67 -11.49 -9.96
N GLU A 155 -8.31 -10.30 -10.38
CA GLU A 155 -6.96 -9.75 -10.29
C GLU A 155 -6.89 -8.66 -9.23
N VAL A 156 -5.72 -8.51 -8.62
CA VAL A 156 -5.36 -7.40 -7.74
C VAL A 156 -3.92 -6.98 -8.05
N PRO A 157 -3.56 -5.71 -7.79
CA PRO A 157 -2.18 -5.28 -7.80
C PRO A 157 -1.34 -6.15 -6.86
N LYS A 158 -0.06 -6.36 -7.20
CA LYS A 158 0.87 -6.97 -6.25
C LYS A 158 0.90 -6.18 -4.96
N THR A 159 1.07 -6.87 -3.84
CA THR A 159 1.62 -6.22 -2.65
C THR A 159 3.10 -5.92 -2.96
N PRO A 160 3.52 -4.64 -2.98
CA PRO A 160 4.93 -4.29 -3.12
C PRO A 160 5.78 -5.10 -2.15
N THR A 161 6.74 -5.84 -2.67
CA THR A 161 7.59 -6.70 -1.85
C THR A 161 8.41 -5.84 -0.89
N PRO A 162 8.71 -6.30 0.35
CA PRO A 162 9.65 -5.59 1.22
C PRO A 162 10.99 -5.39 0.49
N GLY A 163 11.29 -4.15 0.09
CA GLY A 163 12.49 -3.78 -0.66
C GLY A 163 12.25 -3.20 -2.06
N ASP A 164 11.06 -3.37 -2.66
CA ASP A 164 10.73 -2.65 -3.90
C ASP A 164 10.36 -1.21 -3.56
N CYS A 165 11.26 -0.29 -3.92
CA CYS A 165 11.09 1.14 -3.79
C CYS A 165 10.93 1.76 -5.17
N PRO A 166 9.74 1.64 -5.78
CA PRO A 166 9.51 2.21 -7.10
C PRO A 166 9.73 3.72 -7.04
N ASN A 167 10.34 4.23 -8.11
CA ASN A 167 10.58 5.66 -8.30
C ASN A 167 11.24 6.30 -7.05
N GLU A 168 12.29 5.68 -6.51
CA GLU A 168 12.94 6.19 -5.32
C GLU A 168 13.44 7.64 -5.50
N LEU A 169 13.12 8.50 -4.55
CA LEU A 169 13.75 9.80 -4.37
C LEU A 169 14.04 10.00 -2.88
N ASN A 170 15.31 10.28 -2.53
CA ASN A 170 15.75 10.61 -1.17
C ASN A 170 15.29 9.58 -0.09
N GLY A 171 15.36 8.28 -0.40
CA GLY A 171 14.94 7.22 0.52
C GLY A 171 13.42 7.03 0.68
N GLN A 172 12.63 7.77 -0.10
CA GLN A 172 11.17 7.63 -0.22
C GLN A 172 10.84 6.95 -1.55
N CYS A 173 9.75 6.19 -1.55
CA CYS A 173 9.25 5.44 -2.69
C CYS A 173 7.92 6.02 -3.11
N TYR A 174 7.67 6.05 -4.41
CA TYR A 174 6.49 6.66 -4.99
C TYR A 174 5.87 5.68 -5.98
N SER A 175 4.58 5.42 -5.80
CA SER A 175 3.83 4.54 -6.71
C SER A 175 2.61 5.26 -7.22
N PHE A 176 2.63 5.51 -8.53
CA PHE A 176 1.47 5.94 -9.26
C PHE A 176 0.50 4.76 -9.44
N ASN A 177 -0.80 5.04 -9.29
CA ASN A 177 -1.88 4.09 -9.41
C ASN A 177 -2.95 4.67 -10.35
N GLU A 178 -3.27 3.91 -11.40
CA GLU A 178 -4.22 4.31 -12.45
C GLU A 178 -5.69 4.13 -12.05
N ASN A 179 -5.97 3.45 -10.93
CA ASN A 179 -7.33 3.23 -10.45
C ASN A 179 -8.01 4.55 -10.12
N LEU A 180 -9.22 4.74 -10.66
CA LEU A 180 -10.03 5.93 -10.43
C LEU A 180 -10.81 5.79 -9.13
N LEU A 181 -10.26 6.32 -8.04
CA LEU A 181 -10.85 6.26 -6.69
C LEU A 181 -11.23 7.64 -6.16
N PHE A 182 -12.19 7.69 -5.23
CA PHE A 182 -12.41 8.87 -4.40
C PHE A 182 -11.18 9.11 -3.52
N GLU A 183 -10.97 10.35 -3.05
CA GLU A 183 -9.74 10.68 -2.30
C GLU A 183 -9.57 9.81 -1.05
N GLU A 184 -10.64 9.58 -0.28
CA GLU A 184 -10.61 8.77 0.93
C GLU A 184 -10.28 7.29 0.64
N ASP A 185 -10.80 6.74 -0.46
CA ASP A 185 -10.51 5.38 -0.90
C ASP A 185 -9.08 5.25 -1.42
N ALA A 186 -8.60 6.24 -2.17
CA ALA A 186 -7.23 6.32 -2.67
C ALA A 186 -6.22 6.39 -1.51
N ARG A 187 -6.55 7.19 -0.49
CA ARG A 187 -5.78 7.28 0.74
C ARG A 187 -5.75 5.97 1.50
N SER A 188 -6.91 5.35 1.68
CA SER A 188 -7.04 4.03 2.33
C SER A 188 -6.18 2.99 1.62
N TYR A 189 -6.20 2.99 0.28
CA TYR A 189 -5.33 2.14 -0.53
C TYR A 189 -3.85 2.38 -0.20
N CYS A 190 -3.38 3.63 -0.17
CA CYS A 190 -1.98 3.92 0.15
C CYS A 190 -1.60 3.48 1.58
N GLN A 191 -2.52 3.59 2.52
CA GLN A 191 -2.33 3.14 3.92
C GLN A 191 -2.23 1.62 4.03
N GLU A 192 -3.03 0.88 3.27
CA GLU A 192 -2.89 -0.58 3.13
C GLU A 192 -1.55 -0.99 2.51
N GLN A 193 -0.91 -0.06 1.77
CA GLN A 193 0.43 -0.23 1.21
C GLN A 193 1.56 0.31 2.12
N CYS A 194 1.25 0.56 3.39
CA CYS A 194 2.16 1.09 4.41
C CYS A 194 2.73 2.48 4.05
N GLY A 195 1.94 3.28 3.33
CA GLY A 195 2.23 4.67 3.00
C GLY A 195 1.03 5.57 3.29
N ASP A 196 0.96 6.71 2.62
CA ASP A 196 -0.23 7.55 2.54
C ASP A 196 -0.26 8.17 1.13
N LEU A 197 -1.27 8.99 0.81
CA LEU A 197 -1.20 9.83 -0.38
C LEU A 197 0.03 10.73 -0.30
N VAL A 198 0.65 10.98 -1.46
CA VAL A 198 1.92 11.69 -1.53
C VAL A 198 1.83 13.09 -0.92
N SER A 199 2.68 13.33 0.09
CA SER A 199 3.09 14.65 0.55
C SER A 199 4.27 15.16 -0.27
N ILE A 200 4.33 16.48 -0.53
CA ILE A 200 5.37 17.10 -1.37
C ILE A 200 6.00 18.27 -0.61
N HIS A 201 7.31 18.21 -0.38
CA HIS A 201 8.05 19.14 0.49
C HIS A 201 9.12 19.95 -0.25
N SER A 202 9.24 19.78 -1.57
CA SER A 202 10.19 20.54 -2.38
C SER A 202 9.80 20.59 -3.85
N GLN A 203 10.38 21.53 -4.59
CA GLN A 203 10.23 21.57 -6.05
C GLN A 203 10.75 20.28 -6.72
N GLN A 204 11.88 19.73 -6.25
CA GLN A 204 12.44 18.49 -6.79
C GLN A 204 11.47 17.32 -6.62
N GLU A 205 10.85 17.21 -5.45
CA GLU A 205 9.84 16.19 -5.20
C GLU A 205 8.58 16.42 -6.04
N ASN A 206 8.14 17.67 -6.22
CA ASN A 206 7.03 18.01 -7.09
C ASN A 206 7.28 17.56 -8.54
N ASP A 207 8.46 17.89 -9.08
CA ASP A 207 8.87 17.53 -10.44
C ASP A 207 8.98 16.00 -10.60
N HIS A 208 9.47 15.32 -9.56
CA HIS A 208 9.54 13.85 -9.52
C HIS A 208 8.15 13.22 -9.56
N VAL A 209 7.22 13.64 -8.69
CA VAL A 209 5.83 13.15 -8.68
C VAL A 209 5.14 13.45 -10.00
N PHE A 210 5.38 14.63 -10.57
CA PHE A 210 4.87 15.01 -11.88
C PHE A 210 5.41 14.11 -13.01
N SER A 211 6.66 13.65 -12.93
CA SER A 211 7.22 12.72 -13.91
C SER A 211 6.54 11.34 -13.92
N LEU A 212 5.79 11.00 -12.87
CA LEU A 212 5.08 9.72 -12.74
C LEU A 212 3.73 9.67 -13.46
N PHE A 213 3.26 10.79 -14.01
CA PHE A 213 2.03 10.81 -14.81
C PHE A 213 2.11 9.79 -15.95
N SER A 214 1.18 8.85 -15.98
CA SER A 214 1.00 8.02 -17.16
C SER A 214 0.17 8.75 -18.22
N SER A 215 0.36 8.37 -19.49
CA SER A 215 -0.33 8.98 -20.61
C SER A 215 -1.83 8.71 -20.54
N GLY A 216 -2.66 9.77 -20.47
CA GLY A 216 -4.12 9.64 -20.57
C GLY A 216 -4.89 10.33 -19.45
N PHE A 217 -4.26 10.61 -18.32
CA PHE A 217 -4.91 11.25 -17.17
C PHE A 217 -4.61 12.74 -17.09
N ASN A 218 -5.64 13.53 -16.73
CA ASN A 218 -5.50 14.99 -16.67
C ASN A 218 -5.01 15.47 -15.31
N GLN A 219 -5.25 14.71 -14.24
CA GLN A 219 -4.92 15.07 -12.86
C GLN A 219 -4.81 13.82 -11.98
N ILE A 220 -4.10 13.92 -10.87
CA ILE A 220 -3.85 12.84 -9.91
C ILE A 220 -4.14 13.33 -8.49
N TRP A 221 -4.65 12.47 -7.61
CA TRP A 221 -4.72 12.76 -6.17
C TRP A 221 -3.31 12.84 -5.57
N ILE A 222 -3.14 13.86 -4.75
CA ILE A 222 -2.03 14.04 -3.81
C ILE A 222 -2.61 14.24 -2.41
N GLY A 223 -1.79 14.11 -1.36
CA GLY A 223 -2.27 14.21 0.03
C GLY A 223 -2.63 15.62 0.48
N ALA A 224 -2.57 16.65 -0.38
CA ALA A 224 -2.82 18.03 0.05
C ALA A 224 -4.32 18.25 0.29
N MET A 225 -4.66 18.73 1.47
CA MET A 225 -6.03 19.06 1.87
C MET A 225 -6.13 20.52 2.33
N THR A 226 -7.35 21.07 2.32
CA THR A 226 -7.64 22.41 2.83
C THR A 226 -8.89 22.45 3.71
N ASP A 227 -8.88 23.31 4.73
CA ASP A 227 -10.03 23.56 5.60
C ASP A 227 -11.06 24.54 4.99
N GLY A 228 -10.75 25.14 3.85
CA GLY A 228 -11.59 26.12 3.15
C GLY A 228 -11.34 27.58 3.53
N SER A 229 -10.55 27.84 4.58
CA SER A 229 -10.26 29.18 5.14
C SER A 229 -8.79 29.61 5.05
N ASN A 230 -8.02 28.99 4.12
CA ASN A 230 -6.57 29.13 3.87
C ASN A 230 -5.67 28.15 4.63
N GLY A 231 -6.20 27.34 5.55
CA GLY A 231 -5.45 26.24 6.15
C GLY A 231 -5.21 25.17 5.09
N LYS A 232 -3.94 24.82 4.87
CA LYS A 232 -3.49 23.73 4.02
C LYS A 232 -2.66 22.77 4.86
N TYR A 233 -2.85 21.48 4.65
CA TYR A 233 -2.17 20.43 5.40
C TYR A 233 -2.02 19.18 4.52
N TRP A 234 -1.07 18.32 4.88
CA TRP A 234 -0.94 17.00 4.27
C TRP A 234 -1.79 15.99 5.02
N SER A 235 -2.50 15.14 4.28
CA SER A 235 -3.33 14.06 4.80
C SER A 235 -2.49 13.10 5.64
N ASP A 236 -1.26 12.86 5.20
CA ASP A 236 -0.33 11.99 5.88
C ASP A 236 -0.05 12.51 7.30
N GLY A 237 -0.05 13.83 7.53
CA GLY A 237 0.21 14.50 8.82
C GLY A 237 1.52 15.29 8.85
N SER A 238 2.32 15.18 7.79
CA SER A 238 3.56 15.93 7.61
C SER A 238 3.29 17.44 7.52
N TYR A 239 4.33 18.23 7.84
CA TYR A 239 4.20 19.68 7.85
C TYR A 239 3.99 20.23 6.43
N TYR A 240 3.15 21.25 6.32
CA TYR A 240 2.88 21.95 5.07
C TYR A 240 3.91 23.06 4.83
N ASP A 241 5.10 22.70 4.35
CA ASP A 241 6.26 23.58 4.07
C ASP A 241 6.40 23.99 2.60
N TYR A 242 5.75 23.28 1.68
CA TYR A 242 5.83 23.53 0.25
C TYR A 242 4.44 23.60 -0.37
N SER A 243 4.26 24.51 -1.32
CA SER A 243 3.01 24.76 -2.01
C SER A 243 3.26 25.04 -3.48
N ASN A 244 2.63 24.27 -4.36
CA ASN A 244 2.63 24.51 -5.80
C ASN A 244 1.21 24.72 -6.36
N TYR A 245 0.29 25.30 -5.56
CA TYR A 245 -1.04 25.65 -6.05
C TYR A 245 -0.98 26.72 -7.15
N GLY A 246 -1.71 26.53 -8.24
CA GLY A 246 -1.81 27.52 -9.33
C GLY A 246 -2.59 28.78 -8.93
N ASP A 247 -2.34 29.88 -9.64
CA ASP A 247 -2.83 31.24 -9.33
C ASP A 247 -4.36 31.41 -9.36
N PHE A 248 -5.08 30.49 -10.02
CA PHE A 248 -6.54 30.52 -10.12
C PHE A 248 -7.17 29.32 -9.40
N THR A 249 -7.18 29.29 -8.06
CA THR A 249 -7.91 28.24 -7.34
C THR A 249 -9.43 28.41 -7.47
N THR A 250 -9.99 28.20 -8.67
CA THR A 250 -11.43 28.20 -8.96
C THR A 250 -12.13 26.93 -8.47
N GLY A 251 -11.37 25.91 -8.07
CA GLY A 251 -11.92 24.67 -7.53
C GLY A 251 -12.63 24.87 -6.20
N ALA A 252 -13.88 24.41 -6.12
CA ALA A 252 -14.67 24.33 -4.90
C ALA A 252 -14.49 22.93 -4.29
N GLY A 253 -13.52 22.77 -3.39
CA GLY A 253 -13.25 21.48 -2.78
C GLY A 253 -12.16 21.51 -1.71
N LYS A 254 -12.19 20.52 -0.81
CA LYS A 254 -11.25 20.37 0.29
C LYS A 254 -10.05 19.47 -0.05
N CYS A 255 -10.14 18.70 -1.12
CA CYS A 255 -9.08 17.81 -1.60
C CYS A 255 -8.30 18.47 -2.72
N SER A 256 -7.11 17.97 -3.03
CA SER A 256 -6.24 18.58 -4.04
C SER A 256 -5.69 17.56 -5.01
N THR A 257 -5.60 17.99 -6.27
CA THR A 257 -4.98 17.21 -7.33
C THR A 257 -3.77 17.94 -7.90
N MET A 258 -2.76 17.19 -8.33
CA MET A 258 -1.72 17.70 -9.23
C MET A 258 -2.20 17.56 -10.68
N GLN A 259 -1.88 18.54 -11.54
CA GLN A 259 -2.32 18.59 -12.93
C GLN A 259 -1.24 18.08 -13.90
N SER A 260 -1.69 17.39 -14.95
CA SER A 260 -0.87 16.97 -16.09
C SER A 260 -0.63 18.14 -17.07
N THR A 261 0.15 17.88 -18.13
CA THR A 261 0.31 18.79 -19.28
C THR A 261 -0.97 19.04 -20.08
N ARG A 262 -2.05 18.30 -19.82
CA ARG A 262 -3.38 18.46 -20.44
C ARG A 262 -4.37 19.19 -19.53
N GLY A 263 -3.91 19.60 -18.35
CA GLY A 263 -4.70 20.29 -17.35
C GLY A 263 -5.03 21.74 -17.73
N LEU A 264 -5.88 22.36 -16.90
CA LEU A 264 -6.22 23.79 -17.03
C LEU A 264 -5.19 24.71 -16.36
N PHE A 265 -4.28 24.13 -15.60
CA PHE A 265 -3.23 24.82 -14.84
C PHE A 265 -1.85 24.44 -15.37
N GLY A 266 -0.81 25.14 -14.93
CA GLY A 266 0.56 24.83 -15.33
C GLY A 266 0.95 23.40 -14.96
N ASP A 267 1.84 22.81 -15.76
CA ASP A 267 2.39 21.48 -15.58
C ASP A 267 2.85 21.24 -14.13
N GLY A 268 2.30 20.22 -13.47
CA GLY A 268 2.64 19.87 -12.09
C GLY A 268 2.09 20.82 -11.02
N GLN A 269 1.31 21.84 -11.38
CA GLN A 269 0.63 22.71 -10.43
C GLN A 269 -0.56 21.99 -9.78
N TRP A 270 -0.89 22.43 -8.57
CA TRP A 270 -1.98 21.86 -7.78
C TRP A 270 -3.24 22.71 -7.89
N ASN A 271 -4.38 22.06 -7.84
CA ASN A 271 -5.68 22.71 -7.78
C ASN A 271 -6.59 22.03 -6.76
N ARG A 272 -7.53 22.81 -6.23
CA ARG A 272 -8.59 22.28 -5.37
C ARG A 272 -9.56 21.47 -6.22
N ASN A 273 -10.03 20.36 -5.64
CA ASN A 273 -10.94 19.43 -6.29
C ASN A 273 -11.95 18.87 -5.28
N GLY A 274 -13.13 18.47 -5.76
CA GLY A 274 -14.14 17.82 -4.95
C GLY A 274 -13.66 16.43 -4.53
N CYS A 275 -13.68 16.12 -3.23
CA CYS A 275 -13.20 14.82 -2.72
C CYS A 275 -13.97 13.60 -3.26
N PHE A 276 -15.17 13.84 -3.80
CA PHE A 276 -16.06 12.83 -4.40
C PHE A 276 -15.84 12.65 -5.91
N GLU A 277 -14.82 13.28 -6.48
CA GLU A 277 -14.37 12.98 -7.85
C GLU A 277 -13.50 11.72 -7.84
N LYS A 278 -13.48 10.98 -8.96
CA LYS A 278 -12.60 9.81 -9.10
C LYS A 278 -11.36 10.18 -9.90
N ASN A 279 -10.19 10.01 -9.32
CA ASN A 279 -8.92 10.27 -9.99
C ASN A 279 -7.90 9.15 -9.71
N PRO A 280 -6.92 8.94 -10.61
CA PRO A 280 -5.71 8.19 -10.27
C PRO A 280 -4.95 8.90 -9.15
N PHE A 281 -3.97 8.24 -8.54
CA PHE A 281 -3.33 8.74 -7.32
C PHE A 281 -1.89 8.28 -7.17
N VAL A 282 -1.11 8.97 -6.34
CA VAL A 282 0.27 8.57 -6.01
C VAL A 282 0.38 8.29 -4.52
N CYS A 283 0.84 7.08 -4.19
CA CYS A 283 1.21 6.71 -2.83
C CYS A 283 2.68 7.02 -2.59
N LYS A 284 3.00 7.42 -1.35
CA LYS A 284 4.37 7.64 -0.87
C LYS A 284 4.63 6.81 0.38
N TRP A 285 5.78 6.15 0.42
CA TRP A 285 6.26 5.42 1.60
C TRP A 285 7.78 5.43 1.69
N LEU A 286 8.33 4.79 2.71
CA LEU A 286 9.75 4.74 2.99
C LEU A 286 10.40 3.47 2.47
N LYS A 287 11.57 3.59 1.83
CA LYS A 287 12.33 2.45 1.26
C LYS A 287 12.60 1.32 2.25
N ASN A 288 12.89 1.66 3.51
CA ASN A 288 13.32 0.70 4.53
C ASN A 288 12.26 0.42 5.60
N PHE A 289 11.05 0.98 5.49
CA PHE A 289 10.00 0.85 6.51
C PHE A 289 8.65 0.50 5.86
N ARG A 290 8.39 -0.81 5.71
CA ARG A 290 7.12 -1.34 5.20
C ARG A 290 6.44 -2.26 6.22
N LEU A 291 6.26 -1.77 7.44
CA LEU A 291 5.51 -2.48 8.49
C LEU A 291 4.08 -1.95 8.53
N CYS A 292 3.19 -2.59 7.76
CA CYS A 292 1.76 -2.39 7.88
C CYS A 292 1.29 -3.03 9.20
N SER A 293 1.32 -2.26 10.29
CA SER A 293 0.44 -2.51 11.43
C SER A 293 -0.69 -1.49 11.34
N SER A 294 -1.93 -1.92 11.54
CA SER A 294 -3.16 -1.12 11.55
C SER A 294 -3.21 0.00 12.60
N SER A 295 -2.07 0.31 13.23
CA SER A 295 -1.86 1.28 14.29
C SER A 295 -0.75 2.30 13.98
N PHE A 296 -0.18 2.26 12.76
CA PHE A 296 0.96 3.10 12.39
C PHE A 296 0.60 4.14 11.33
N ASN A 297 0.24 5.37 11.76
CA ASN A 297 0.54 6.56 10.97
C ASN A 297 1.71 7.27 11.66
N PRO A 298 2.94 7.26 11.08
CA PRO A 298 4.10 7.90 11.68
C PRO A 298 3.90 9.40 11.92
N ASN A 299 3.01 10.05 11.17
CA ASN A 299 3.01 11.50 10.99
C ASN A 299 2.06 12.27 11.93
N LEU A 300 1.35 11.61 12.85
CA LEU A 300 0.34 12.28 13.69
C LEU A 300 0.67 12.10 15.17
N CYS A 301 1.31 13.08 15.80
CA CYS A 301 1.49 13.11 17.26
C CYS A 301 0.31 13.78 17.96
N TYR A 302 -0.82 13.07 17.96
CA TYR A 302 -2.02 13.52 18.64
C TYR A 302 -2.57 12.38 19.49
N GLY A 303 -2.70 12.63 20.80
CA GLY A 303 -3.21 11.66 21.74
C GLY A 303 -2.18 10.58 22.13
N THR A 304 -2.70 9.42 22.52
CA THR A 304 -1.90 8.28 22.97
C THR A 304 -2.05 7.12 21.99
N HIS A 305 -0.94 6.65 21.45
CA HIS A 305 -0.90 5.53 20.50
C HIS A 305 -0.58 4.24 21.24
N SER A 306 -1.38 3.19 21.04
CA SER A 306 -1.20 1.90 21.73
C SER A 306 -0.78 0.81 20.76
N PHE A 307 0.21 0.01 21.15
CA PHE A 307 0.78 -1.08 20.39
C PHE A 307 0.82 -2.35 21.24
N ASN A 308 0.54 -3.49 20.61
CA ASN A 308 0.54 -4.80 21.27
C ASN A 308 1.57 -5.72 20.60
N GLY A 309 2.30 -6.49 21.40
CA GLY A 309 3.26 -7.47 20.89
C GLY A 309 4.61 -6.85 20.51
N THR A 310 5.14 -7.23 19.34
CA THR A 310 6.47 -6.84 18.87
C THR A 310 6.39 -6.07 17.56
N GLY A 311 7.23 -5.06 17.36
CA GLY A 311 7.25 -4.29 16.12
C GLY A 311 8.39 -3.27 16.05
N THR A 312 8.37 -2.44 15.02
CA THR A 312 9.27 -1.27 14.88
C THR A 312 8.43 -0.05 14.58
N MET A 313 8.93 1.11 14.98
CA MET A 313 8.34 2.42 14.78
C MET A 313 9.44 3.44 14.45
N ILE A 314 9.05 4.56 13.87
CA ILE A 314 9.96 5.62 13.45
C ILE A 314 9.49 6.96 14.03
N SER A 315 10.39 7.93 14.03
CA SER A 315 10.08 9.29 14.44
C SER A 315 8.96 9.86 13.59
N PRO A 316 8.23 10.83 14.14
CA PRO A 316 7.25 11.54 13.34
C PRO A 316 7.87 12.20 12.12
N ASN A 317 7.11 12.26 11.02
CA ASN A 317 7.54 12.85 9.75
C ASN A 317 8.77 12.19 9.09
N TYR A 318 9.30 11.09 9.64
CA TYR A 318 10.42 10.36 9.05
C TYR A 318 10.12 10.02 7.58
N PRO A 319 11.08 10.24 6.65
CA PRO A 319 12.51 10.46 6.85
C PRO A 319 12.86 11.93 7.03
N ASN A 320 11.88 12.82 6.90
CA ASN A 320 12.06 14.22 7.16
C ASN A 320 12.14 14.45 8.68
N SER A 321 12.69 15.59 9.05
CA SER A 321 12.75 16.01 10.43
C SER A 321 11.36 16.07 11.05
N TYR A 322 11.26 15.75 12.34
CA TYR A 322 10.07 16.02 13.15
C TYR A 322 9.93 17.52 13.53
N PHE A 323 10.50 18.43 12.71
CA PHE A 323 10.43 19.88 12.89
C PHE A 323 8.98 20.40 12.87
N GLY A 324 8.73 21.49 13.59
CA GLY A 324 7.42 22.16 13.64
C GLY A 324 6.39 21.47 14.56
N MET A 325 6.74 20.35 15.18
CA MET A 325 5.85 19.65 16.10
C MET A 325 5.81 20.32 17.47
N ALA A 326 4.65 20.84 17.85
CA ALA A 326 4.46 21.50 19.15
C ALA A 326 4.00 20.55 20.27
N THR A 327 3.38 19.41 19.93
CA THR A 327 2.79 18.49 20.90
C THR A 327 3.67 17.26 21.12
N PRO A 328 3.87 16.82 22.37
CA PRO A 328 4.61 15.60 22.66
C PRO A 328 3.84 14.36 22.18
N CYS A 329 4.53 13.38 21.64
CA CYS A 329 3.96 12.13 21.18
C CYS A 329 4.00 11.10 22.32
N THR A 330 2.86 10.49 22.66
CA THR A 330 2.80 9.44 23.68
C THR A 330 2.49 8.09 23.05
N TYR A 331 3.32 7.10 23.32
CA TYR A 331 3.21 5.73 22.81
C TYR A 331 3.18 4.74 23.98
N ILE A 332 2.28 3.75 23.94
CA ILE A 332 2.14 2.69 24.95
C ILE A 332 2.34 1.35 24.25
N PHE A 333 3.32 0.58 24.70
CA PHE A 333 3.60 -0.78 24.23
C PHE A 333 3.19 -1.79 25.28
N THR A 334 2.34 -2.74 24.91
CA THR A 334 1.83 -3.78 25.80
C THR A 334 2.34 -5.14 25.36
N ALA A 335 3.11 -5.77 26.23
CA ALA A 335 3.54 -7.16 26.11
C ALA A 335 2.46 -8.11 26.65
N PRO A 336 2.47 -9.40 26.24
CA PRO A 336 1.61 -10.42 26.82
C PRO A 336 1.73 -10.48 28.36
N ILE A 337 0.65 -10.87 29.02
CA ILE A 337 0.63 -11.03 30.48
C ILE A 337 1.73 -12.03 30.90
N GLY A 338 2.49 -11.69 31.94
CA GLY A 338 3.62 -12.47 32.43
C GLY A 338 4.95 -12.19 31.73
N HIS A 339 5.00 -11.28 30.75
CA HIS A 339 6.23 -10.80 30.12
C HIS A 339 6.51 -9.34 30.50
N GLN A 340 7.77 -8.92 30.34
CA GLN A 340 8.18 -7.52 30.46
C GLN A 340 8.23 -6.86 29.08
N ALA A 341 7.64 -5.67 28.95
CA ALA A 341 7.73 -4.89 27.72
C ALA A 341 9.14 -4.30 27.56
N GLN A 342 9.69 -4.33 26.34
CA GLN A 342 11.04 -3.85 26.05
C GLN A 342 11.10 -3.01 24.77
N ILE A 343 12.09 -2.12 24.68
CA ILE A 343 12.34 -1.27 23.52
C ILE A 343 13.84 -1.01 23.32
N GLN A 344 14.28 -0.87 22.07
CA GLN A 344 15.64 -0.48 21.68
C GLN A 344 15.58 0.53 20.53
N PHE A 345 16.66 1.29 20.33
CA PHE A 345 16.73 2.29 19.27
C PHE A 345 17.89 1.98 18.32
N PRO A 346 17.63 1.24 17.22
CA PRO A 346 18.66 0.99 16.20
C PRO A 346 19.21 2.26 15.55
N GLN A 347 18.40 3.32 15.49
CA GLN A 347 18.80 4.65 15.05
C GLN A 347 18.22 5.68 16.02
N LEU A 348 19.05 6.63 16.45
CA LEU A 348 18.62 7.74 17.29
C LEU A 348 19.45 8.97 16.93
N ASN A 349 18.86 9.91 16.21
CA ASN A 349 19.42 11.23 15.97
C ASN A 349 18.42 12.28 16.45
N LEU A 350 18.54 12.67 17.73
CA LEU A 350 17.75 13.75 18.30
C LEU A 350 18.54 15.06 18.20
N ASP A 351 17.87 16.13 17.78
CA ASP A 351 18.40 17.50 17.87
C ASP A 351 18.44 18.04 19.30
N ASP A 352 19.07 19.20 19.40
CA ASP A 352 19.15 20.01 20.61
C ASP A 352 17.75 20.38 21.12
N GLY A 353 17.45 19.91 22.33
CA GLY A 353 16.17 20.15 23.02
C GLY A 353 15.15 19.03 22.86
N SER A 354 15.30 18.16 21.86
CA SER A 354 14.44 16.98 21.72
C SER A 354 14.82 15.89 22.72
N SER A 355 13.84 15.12 23.18
CA SER A 355 14.08 14.01 24.10
C SER A 355 13.07 12.87 23.94
N ILE A 356 13.51 11.66 24.27
CA ILE A 356 12.65 10.48 24.42
C ILE A 356 12.69 10.01 25.87
N SER A 357 11.56 10.03 26.56
CA SER A 357 11.41 9.55 27.93
C SER A 357 10.69 8.22 27.96
N LEU A 358 11.26 7.22 28.64
CA LEU A 358 10.67 5.87 28.78
C LEU A 358 10.19 5.65 30.20
N TYR A 359 9.02 5.04 30.38
CA TYR A 359 8.37 4.81 31.67
C TYR A 359 7.94 3.36 31.82
N SER A 360 7.98 2.86 33.07
CA SER A 360 7.68 1.47 33.43
C SER A 360 6.18 1.20 33.65
N GLY A 361 5.32 1.76 32.79
CA GLY A 361 3.86 1.68 32.91
C GLY A 361 3.17 2.89 32.29
N ALA A 362 1.86 2.78 32.01
CA ALA A 362 1.09 3.85 31.36
C ALA A 362 0.94 5.10 32.25
N ASP A 363 0.71 4.91 33.55
CA ASP A 363 0.42 6.01 34.48
C ASP A 363 1.66 6.52 35.25
N GLU A 364 2.82 5.91 35.00
CA GLU A 364 4.07 6.28 35.66
C GLU A 364 4.52 7.70 35.26
N THR A 365 5.01 8.46 36.23
CA THR A 365 5.45 9.86 36.04
C THR A 365 6.97 10.03 36.11
N ILE A 366 7.70 9.02 36.59
CA ILE A 366 9.15 9.02 36.69
C ILE A 366 9.72 8.14 35.57
N PRO A 367 10.54 8.68 34.65
CA PRO A 367 11.09 7.89 33.56
C PRO A 367 12.19 6.94 34.06
N ILE A 368 12.25 5.74 33.47
CA ILE A 368 13.37 4.79 33.55
C ILE A 368 14.64 5.44 32.98
N VAL A 369 14.48 6.16 31.87
CA VAL A 369 15.54 6.88 31.17
C VAL A 369 14.94 8.03 30.37
N GLN A 370 15.73 9.09 30.20
CA GLN A 370 15.52 10.12 29.20
C GLN A 370 16.71 10.11 28.23
N LEU A 371 16.43 10.00 26.94
CA LEU A 371 17.42 9.99 25.87
C LEU A 371 17.45 11.36 25.18
N THR A 372 18.65 11.85 24.89
CA THR A 372 18.92 13.10 24.18
C THR A 372 20.10 12.93 23.23
N GLY A 373 20.19 13.80 22.21
CA GLY A 373 21.27 13.80 21.22
C GLY A 373 21.27 12.59 20.26
N SER A 374 22.41 12.38 19.58
CA SER A 374 22.52 11.49 18.43
C SER A 374 23.12 10.11 18.70
N SER A 375 23.21 9.71 19.96
CA SER A 375 23.85 8.44 20.34
C SER A 375 22.80 7.36 20.60
N ALA A 376 22.58 6.51 19.61
CA ALA A 376 21.76 5.31 19.74
C ALA A 376 22.30 4.43 20.88
N PRO A 377 21.53 4.19 21.97
CA PRO A 377 21.98 3.33 23.05
C PRO A 377 22.10 1.90 22.53
N SER A 378 23.26 1.26 22.71
CA SER A 378 23.46 -0.17 22.39
C SER A 378 22.73 -1.12 23.33
N LYS A 379 21.93 -0.59 24.26
CA LYS A 379 21.22 -1.33 25.31
C LYS A 379 19.72 -1.38 25.04
N GLN A 380 19.11 -2.50 25.39
CA GLN A 380 17.66 -2.64 25.49
C GLN A 380 17.15 -2.00 26.78
N PHE A 381 16.00 -1.36 26.70
CA PHE A 381 15.28 -0.79 27.84
C PHE A 381 14.09 -1.69 28.17
N ILE A 382 14.01 -2.16 29.41
CA ILE A 382 13.02 -3.13 29.87
C ILE A 382 12.16 -2.49 30.94
N SER A 383 10.84 -2.59 30.78
CA SER A 383 9.85 -2.19 31.79
C SER A 383 9.77 -3.24 32.90
N LYS A 384 9.49 -2.80 34.13
CA LYS A 384 9.19 -3.71 35.26
C LYS A 384 7.82 -4.38 35.11
N THR A 385 6.97 -3.88 34.21
CA THR A 385 5.63 -4.38 33.94
C THR A 385 5.51 -4.86 32.50
N ASN A 386 4.37 -5.44 32.14
CA ASN A 386 4.07 -5.77 30.75
C ASN A 386 3.70 -4.52 29.91
N VAL A 387 3.82 -3.31 30.45
CA VAL A 387 3.51 -2.05 29.77
C VAL A 387 4.73 -1.14 29.79
N LEU A 388 5.09 -0.58 28.63
CA LEU A 388 6.13 0.43 28.49
C LEU A 388 5.51 1.67 27.84
N LYS A 389 5.67 2.84 28.46
CA LYS A 389 5.26 4.11 27.86
C LYS A 389 6.48 4.85 27.36
N MET A 390 6.42 5.37 26.14
CA MET A 390 7.41 6.26 25.56
C MET A 390 6.77 7.62 25.29
N VAL A 391 7.45 8.69 25.70
CA VAL A 391 7.05 10.06 25.38
C VAL A 391 8.18 10.69 24.56
N PHE A 392 7.89 11.06 23.32
CA PHE A 392 8.79 11.83 22.47
C PHE A 392 8.41 13.32 22.53
N GLN A 393 9.37 14.14 22.95
CA GLN A 393 9.25 15.58 23.00
C GLN A 393 10.14 16.18 21.92
N ASN A 394 9.55 16.92 20.99
CA ASN A 394 10.30 17.77 20.08
C ASN A 394 10.77 19.04 20.80
N GLY A 395 12.02 19.43 20.59
CA GLY A 395 12.61 20.67 21.09
C GLY A 395 13.00 21.69 20.02
N GLN A 396 12.81 21.40 18.73
CA GLN A 396 13.38 22.23 17.66
C GLN A 396 12.80 23.64 17.53
N SER A 397 13.71 24.56 17.21
CA SER A 397 13.45 25.94 16.75
C SER A 397 13.76 26.16 15.25
N HIS A 398 14.40 25.21 14.56
CA HIS A 398 14.77 25.30 13.14
C HIS A 398 14.80 23.90 12.49
N PHE A 399 14.55 23.79 11.17
CA PHE A 399 14.49 22.52 10.44
C PHE A 399 15.87 21.87 10.24
N ASP A 400 16.01 20.58 10.57
CA ASP A 400 17.21 19.77 10.30
C ASP A 400 16.85 18.40 9.71
N PRO A 401 17.06 18.16 8.40
CA PRO A 401 16.64 16.93 7.72
C PRO A 401 17.38 15.67 8.19
N SER A 402 18.41 15.79 9.03
CA SER A 402 19.12 14.63 9.57
C SER A 402 18.49 14.06 10.85
N THR A 403 17.54 14.76 11.47
CA THR A 403 16.98 14.40 12.78
C THR A 403 15.86 13.38 12.64
N ALA A 404 16.08 12.21 13.22
CA ALA A 404 15.24 11.05 13.03
C ALA A 404 15.59 9.94 14.01
N TRP A 405 14.60 9.14 14.39
CA TRP A 405 14.83 7.96 15.22
C TRP A 405 14.00 6.76 14.78
N VAL A 406 14.48 5.57 15.10
CA VAL A 406 13.84 4.29 14.83
C VAL A 406 13.88 3.51 16.13
N ALA A 407 12.75 2.96 16.54
CA ALA A 407 12.64 2.15 17.75
C ALA A 407 12.04 0.78 17.43
N SER A 408 12.62 -0.28 17.97
CA SER A 408 12.06 -1.63 17.92
C SER A 408 11.58 -2.02 19.31
N TYR A 409 10.32 -2.46 19.41
CA TYR A 409 9.67 -2.85 20.67
C TYR A 409 9.27 -4.32 20.67
N GLY A 410 9.14 -4.90 21.86
CA GLY A 410 8.67 -6.27 22.03
C GLY A 410 8.56 -6.69 23.48
N SER A 411 8.74 -7.98 23.73
CA SER A 411 8.63 -8.58 25.06
C SER A 411 9.89 -9.39 25.43
N SER A 412 10.18 -9.45 26.73
CA SER A 412 11.16 -10.34 27.34
C SER A 412 10.47 -11.19 28.41
N VAL A 413 10.98 -12.40 28.63
CA VAL A 413 10.44 -13.39 29.59
C VAL A 413 11.02 -13.16 30.97
#